data_AF-A0A2T2U3C4-F1
#
_entry.id   AF-A0A2T2U3C4-F1
#
_cell.length_a   1.000
_cell.length_b   1.000
_cell.length_c   1.000
_cell.angle_alpha   90.00
_cell.angle_beta   90.00
_cell.angle_gamma   90.00
#
_symmetry.space_group_name_H-M   'P 1'
#
loop_
_entity.id
_entity.type
_entity.pdbx_description
1 polymer ?
#
loop_
_entity_poly.entity_id
_entity_poly.type
_entity_poly.pdbx_seq_one_letter_code
_entity_poly.pdbx_strand_id
1 'polypeptide(L)'
;RRSALDEVGLLDERFEMHMEEIDLCWRLQRHGYRVRVEPASTVYHIGGASLPQSSPRKTYYNFRNSLLMLYKNLSPSAWRTTLPLRLTCDLAALGRTLAFGNVQEAKAILRAYRDAFRVRRHYREERPGPSDPTVRPPYRGLVPVDYYLRGRHTFAELPPSNFESLG
;
A
#
# COMPACT_ATOMS: atom_id res chain seq x y z
N ARG A 1 14.66 16.39 7.26
CA ARG A 1 14.65 17.83 6.86
C ARG A 1 13.20 18.25 6.71
N ARG A 2 12.77 19.37 7.31
CA ARG A 2 11.38 19.87 7.18
C ARG A 2 11.01 20.23 5.74
N SER A 3 11.97 20.77 4.98
CA SER A 3 11.81 21.17 3.57
C SER A 3 11.22 20.09 2.65
N ALA A 4 11.52 18.80 2.89
CA ALA A 4 10.96 17.72 2.09
C ALA A 4 9.44 17.57 2.30
N LEU A 5 8.97 17.78 3.54
CA LEU A 5 7.55 17.78 3.87
C LEU A 5 6.83 19.05 3.41
N ASP A 6 7.54 20.18 3.40
CA ASP A 6 7.01 21.43 2.83
C ASP A 6 6.77 21.27 1.32
N GLU A 7 7.59 20.47 0.64
CA GLU A 7 7.45 20.18 -0.80
C GLU A 7 6.34 19.16 -1.10
N VAL A 8 6.33 18.02 -0.41
CA VAL A 8 5.43 16.91 -0.77
C VAL A 8 4.12 16.90 0.02
N GLY A 9 4.03 17.68 1.11
CA GLY A 9 2.92 17.68 2.07
C GLY A 9 3.04 16.62 3.17
N LEU A 10 2.26 16.79 4.23
CA LEU A 10 2.20 15.89 5.40
C LEU A 10 1.44 14.58 5.10
N LEU A 11 1.08 13.82 6.14
CA LEU A 11 0.19 12.68 6.03
C LEU A 11 -1.19 13.12 5.55
N ASP A 12 -1.80 12.34 4.66
CA ASP A 12 -3.13 12.64 4.13
C ASP A 12 -4.20 12.16 5.10
N GLU A 13 -4.82 13.10 5.81
CA GLU A 13 -5.80 12.84 6.87
C GLU A 13 -7.01 12.02 6.39
N ARG A 14 -7.28 11.98 5.08
CA ARG A 14 -8.38 11.18 4.51
C ARG A 14 -8.17 9.68 4.65
N PHE A 15 -6.93 9.24 4.91
CA PHE A 15 -6.61 7.85 5.24
C PHE A 15 -7.08 7.47 6.65
N GLU A 16 -7.01 8.40 7.60
CA GLU A 16 -7.24 8.20 9.04
C GLU A 16 -6.27 7.20 9.72
N MET A 17 -6.06 6.02 9.15
CA MET A 17 -5.12 4.99 9.64
C MET A 17 -4.72 4.02 8.53
N HIS A 18 -3.50 3.48 8.59
CA HIS A 18 -2.92 2.59 7.60
C HIS A 18 -2.78 3.20 6.19
N MET A 19 -1.58 3.03 5.62
CA MET A 19 -1.17 3.44 4.27
C MET A 19 -0.85 4.94 4.13
N GLU A 20 -1.12 5.78 5.12
CA GLU A 20 -0.72 7.20 5.12
C GLU A 20 0.81 7.36 5.05
N GLU A 21 1.53 6.48 5.74
CA GLU A 21 2.98 6.43 5.78
C GLU A 21 3.56 5.91 4.46
N ILE A 22 2.88 4.92 3.85
CA ILE A 22 3.27 4.36 2.55
C ILE A 22 3.03 5.39 1.44
N ASP A 23 1.89 6.09 1.48
CA ASP A 23 1.57 7.21 0.59
C ASP A 23 2.63 8.31 0.67
N LEU A 24 3.00 8.72 1.89
CA LEU A 24 4.05 9.72 2.09
C LEU A 24 5.40 9.25 1.52
N CYS A 25 5.80 8.00 1.78
CA CYS A 25 7.02 7.43 1.22
C CYS A 25 7.00 7.41 -0.32
N TRP A 26 5.84 7.16 -0.92
CA TRP A 26 5.68 7.14 -2.37
C TRP A 26 5.81 8.55 -2.94
N ARG A 27 5.14 9.54 -2.34
CA ARG A 27 5.26 10.96 -2.73
C ARG A 27 6.69 11.46 -2.60
N LEU A 28 7.39 11.17 -1.49
CA LEU A 28 8.81 11.50 -1.33
C LEU A 28 9.66 10.94 -2.47
N GLN A 29 9.49 9.66 -2.82
CA GLN A 29 10.24 9.05 -3.91
C GLN A 29 9.93 9.66 -5.28
N ARG A 30 8.68 10.05 -5.53
CA ARG A 30 8.29 10.76 -6.76
C ARG A 30 8.99 12.12 -6.90
N HIS A 31 9.31 12.76 -5.78
CA HIS A 31 10.07 14.00 -5.72
C HIS A 31 11.60 13.79 -5.63
N GLY A 32 12.09 12.58 -5.94
CA GLY A 32 13.53 12.30 -5.99
C GLY A 32 14.18 12.06 -4.63
N TYR A 33 13.41 12.05 -3.53
CA TYR A 33 13.94 11.70 -2.22
C TYR A 33 14.18 10.19 -2.09
N ARG A 34 15.16 9.82 -1.26
CA ARG A 34 15.48 8.42 -0.94
C ARG A 34 14.87 8.06 0.42
N VAL A 35 14.08 6.99 0.46
CA VAL A 35 13.57 6.40 1.70
C VAL A 35 14.44 5.20 2.04
N ARG A 36 15.07 5.18 3.22
CA ARG A 36 16.02 4.16 3.65
C ARG A 36 15.75 3.75 5.10
N VAL A 37 16.19 2.54 5.45
CA VAL A 37 16.27 2.07 6.83
C VAL A 37 17.67 2.35 7.38
N GLU A 38 17.75 2.76 8.65
CA GLU A 38 19.01 2.93 9.40
C GLU A 38 19.12 1.77 10.40
N PRO A 39 19.84 0.68 10.07
CA PRO A 39 19.91 -0.50 10.92
C PRO A 39 20.61 -0.26 12.26
N ALA A 40 21.44 0.80 12.38
CA ALA A 40 22.05 1.16 13.66
C ALA A 40 21.07 1.85 14.63
N SER A 41 19.89 2.29 14.15
CA SER A 41 18.86 2.92 14.97
C SER A 41 17.75 1.93 15.30
N THR A 42 17.60 1.57 16.57
CA THR A 42 16.56 0.63 17.02
C THR A 42 15.50 1.36 17.85
N VAL A 43 14.23 1.17 17.48
CA VAL A 43 13.06 1.70 18.19
C VAL A 43 12.09 0.55 18.45
N TYR A 44 11.65 0.38 19.69
CA TYR A 44 10.67 -0.65 20.07
C TYR A 44 9.24 -0.13 19.86
N HIS A 45 8.42 -0.88 19.15
CA HIS A 45 7.03 -0.55 18.88
C HIS A 45 6.11 -1.70 19.28
N ILE A 46 5.05 -1.40 20.03
CA ILE A 46 4.05 -2.38 20.44
C ILE A 46 3.07 -2.57 19.27
N GLY A 47 3.23 -3.68 18.55
CA GLY A 47 2.36 -4.04 17.43
C GLY A 47 0.91 -4.31 17.86
N GLY A 48 -0.05 -3.82 17.09
CA GLY A 48 -1.47 -4.16 17.27
C GLY A 48 -2.19 -3.47 18.43
N ALA A 49 -1.57 -2.51 19.10
CA ALA A 49 -2.17 -1.80 20.22
C ALA A 49 -3.46 -1.03 19.85
N SER A 50 -3.55 -0.48 18.64
CA SER A 50 -4.66 0.39 18.23
C SER A 50 -5.90 -0.35 17.70
N LEU A 51 -5.73 -1.50 17.04
CA LEU A 51 -6.85 -2.28 16.48
C LEU A 51 -6.57 -3.79 16.45
N PRO A 52 -7.50 -4.62 16.98
CA PRO A 52 -7.44 -6.07 16.86
C PRO A 52 -7.37 -6.53 15.41
N GLN A 53 -6.66 -7.63 15.17
CA GLN A 53 -6.40 -8.15 13.83
C GLN A 53 -7.67 -8.58 13.06
N SER A 54 -8.73 -8.98 13.78
CA SER A 54 -10.05 -9.38 13.25
C SER A 54 -11.09 -8.25 13.29
N SER A 55 -10.68 -7.00 13.44
CA SER A 55 -11.64 -5.88 13.50
C SER A 55 -12.20 -5.54 12.10
N PRO A 56 -13.53 -5.52 11.90
CA PRO A 56 -14.13 -5.03 10.65
C PRO A 56 -13.74 -3.58 10.33
N ARG A 57 -13.39 -2.77 11.33
CA ARG A 57 -12.87 -1.41 11.14
C ARG A 57 -11.49 -1.45 10.48
N LYS A 58 -10.59 -2.30 10.97
CA LYS A 58 -9.26 -2.50 10.37
C LYS A 58 -9.38 -3.00 8.94
N THR A 59 -10.23 -3.99 8.70
CA THR A 59 -10.55 -4.48 7.35
C THR A 59 -11.03 -3.36 6.45
N TYR A 60 -11.97 -2.52 6.91
CA TYR A 60 -12.45 -1.39 6.14
C TYR A 60 -11.32 -0.43 5.71
N TYR A 61 -10.49 0.05 6.65
CA TYR A 61 -9.42 0.99 6.30
C TYR A 61 -8.36 0.32 5.42
N ASN A 62 -7.96 -0.92 5.69
CA ASN A 62 -6.99 -1.62 4.86
C ASN A 62 -7.42 -1.73 3.39
N PHE A 63 -8.68 -2.11 3.12
CA PHE A 63 -9.18 -2.23 1.76
C PHE A 63 -9.37 -0.85 1.11
N ARG A 64 -10.01 0.09 1.81
CA ARG A 64 -10.30 1.44 1.29
C ARG A 64 -9.01 2.18 0.96
N ASN A 65 -8.10 2.23 1.93
CA ASN A 65 -6.90 3.05 1.86
C ASN A 65 -5.87 2.46 0.92
N SER A 66 -5.71 1.14 0.90
CA SER A 66 -4.81 0.50 -0.06
C SER A 66 -5.24 0.78 -1.51
N LEU A 67 -6.55 0.76 -1.79
CA LEU A 67 -7.07 1.12 -3.11
C LEU A 67 -6.87 2.61 -3.44
N LEU A 68 -7.12 3.52 -2.49
CA LEU A 68 -6.91 4.95 -2.66
C LEU A 68 -5.43 5.31 -2.86
N MET A 69 -4.53 4.70 -2.09
CA MET A 69 -3.08 4.88 -2.18
C MET A 69 -2.56 4.45 -3.55
N LEU A 70 -3.00 3.28 -4.06
CA LEU A 70 -2.67 2.84 -5.41
C LEU A 70 -3.24 3.80 -6.47
N TYR A 71 -4.49 4.25 -6.33
CA TYR A 71 -5.11 5.18 -7.27
C TYR A 71 -4.37 6.53 -7.33
N LYS A 72 -3.98 7.05 -6.16
CA LYS A 72 -3.33 8.34 -5.98
C LYS A 72 -1.90 8.35 -6.54
N ASN A 73 -1.16 7.26 -6.36
CA ASN A 73 0.28 7.24 -6.68
C ASN A 73 0.65 6.52 -7.99
N LEU A 74 -0.22 5.70 -8.55
CA LEU A 74 0.04 5.06 -9.85
C LEU A 74 -0.32 5.97 -11.01
N SER A 75 0.54 5.98 -12.04
CA SER A 75 0.22 6.60 -13.32
C SER A 75 -1.03 5.93 -13.92
N PRO A 76 -1.78 6.61 -14.80
CA PRO A 76 -2.98 6.03 -15.40
C PRO A 76 -2.74 4.68 -16.10
N SER A 77 -1.56 4.50 -16.72
CA SER A 77 -1.18 3.23 -17.36
C SER A 77 -0.94 2.12 -16.35
N ALA A 78 -0.15 2.37 -15.30
CA ALA A 78 0.11 1.40 -14.24
C ALA A 78 -1.16 1.05 -13.44
N TRP A 79 -2.02 2.03 -13.18
CA TRP A 79 -3.30 1.80 -12.53
C TRP A 79 -4.19 0.84 -13.33
N ARG A 80 -4.27 0.99 -14.65
CA ARG A 80 -5.08 0.11 -15.52
C ARG A 80 -4.60 -1.34 -15.50
N THR A 81 -3.31 -1.58 -15.32
CA THR A 81 -2.75 -2.94 -15.25
C THR A 81 -2.78 -3.53 -13.84
N THR A 82 -2.60 -2.71 -12.80
CA THR A 82 -2.63 -3.16 -11.40
C THR A 82 -4.05 -3.40 -10.89
N LEU A 83 -5.03 -2.59 -11.32
CA LEU A 83 -6.40 -2.67 -10.80
C LEU A 83 -7.05 -4.05 -10.99
N PRO A 84 -7.00 -4.73 -12.15
CA PRO A 84 -7.61 -6.05 -12.31
C PRO A 84 -7.03 -7.08 -11.35
N LEU A 85 -5.70 -7.12 -11.19
CA LEU A 85 -5.05 -8.03 -10.24
C LEU A 85 -5.51 -7.73 -8.81
N ARG A 86 -5.55 -6.45 -8.44
CA ARG A 86 -6.03 -6.01 -7.12
C ARG A 86 -7.47 -6.44 -6.86
N LEU A 87 -8.36 -6.25 -7.83
CA LEU A 87 -9.76 -6.65 -7.73
C LEU A 87 -9.89 -8.16 -7.55
N THR A 88 -9.13 -8.96 -8.30
CA THR A 88 -9.14 -10.42 -8.16
C THR A 88 -8.73 -10.87 -6.76
N CYS A 89 -7.64 -10.31 -6.21
CA CYS A 89 -7.20 -10.61 -4.85
C CYS A 89 -8.25 -10.22 -3.81
N ASP A 90 -8.86 -9.04 -3.95
CA ASP A 90 -9.86 -8.56 -3.00
C ASP A 90 -11.18 -9.34 -3.09
N LEU A 91 -11.58 -9.78 -4.29
CA LEU A 91 -12.72 -10.67 -4.49
C LEU A 91 -12.47 -12.05 -3.88
N ALA A 92 -11.25 -12.60 -4.01
CA ALA A 92 -10.86 -13.84 -3.34
C ALA A 92 -10.90 -13.68 -1.81
N ALA A 93 -10.43 -12.55 -1.27
CA ALA A 93 -10.52 -12.25 0.15
C ALA A 93 -11.99 -12.14 0.61
N LEU A 94 -12.84 -11.44 -0.15
CA LEU A 94 -14.29 -11.36 0.14
C LEU A 94 -14.95 -12.75 0.12
N GLY A 95 -14.66 -13.57 -0.90
CA GLY A 95 -15.17 -14.93 -1.01
C GLY A 95 -14.75 -15.81 0.17
N ARG A 96 -13.49 -15.71 0.59
CA ARG A 96 -12.99 -16.36 1.80
C ARG A 96 -13.76 -15.92 3.04
N THR A 97 -13.90 -14.61 3.25
CA THR A 97 -14.62 -14.05 4.40
C THR A 97 -16.08 -14.53 4.45
N LEU A 98 -16.75 -14.62 3.30
CA LEU A 98 -18.11 -15.15 3.20
C LEU A 98 -18.16 -16.65 3.52
N ALA A 99 -17.21 -17.44 3.02
CA ALA A 99 -17.13 -18.88 3.28
C ALA A 99 -16.93 -19.20 4.78
N PHE A 100 -16.22 -18.34 5.52
CA PHE A 100 -16.06 -18.45 6.97
C PHE A 100 -17.19 -17.79 7.79
N GLY A 101 -18.23 -17.26 7.14
CA GLY A 101 -19.40 -16.67 7.83
C GLY A 101 -19.16 -15.28 8.44
N ASN A 102 -18.05 -14.61 8.12
CA ASN A 102 -17.69 -13.30 8.68
C ASN A 102 -18.43 -12.14 7.98
N VAL A 103 -19.75 -12.08 8.14
CA VAL A 103 -20.61 -11.10 7.44
C VAL A 103 -20.21 -9.64 7.70
N GLN A 104 -19.72 -9.32 8.89
CA GLN A 104 -19.31 -7.95 9.24
C GLN A 104 -18.07 -7.50 8.47
N GLU A 105 -17.09 -8.39 8.27
CA GLU A 105 -15.91 -8.10 7.45
C GLU A 105 -16.28 -8.01 5.98
N ALA A 106 -17.17 -8.87 5.48
CA ALA A 106 -17.65 -8.78 4.09
C ALA A 106 -18.33 -7.43 3.82
N LYS A 107 -19.21 -6.98 4.73
CA LYS A 107 -19.83 -5.64 4.67
C LYS A 107 -18.76 -4.53 4.72
N ALA A 108 -17.71 -4.71 5.53
CA ALA A 108 -16.61 -3.76 5.61
C ALA A 108 -15.85 -3.62 4.28
N ILE A 109 -15.57 -4.73 3.59
CA ILE A 109 -14.91 -4.73 2.27
C ILE A 109 -15.79 -4.01 1.22
N LEU A 110 -17.08 -4.34 1.15
CA LEU A 110 -18.00 -3.69 0.20
C LEU A 110 -18.13 -2.18 0.46
N ARG A 111 -18.26 -1.79 1.73
CA ARG A 111 -18.27 -0.38 2.15
C ARG A 111 -16.97 0.32 1.79
N ALA A 112 -15.83 -0.33 1.98
CA ALA A 112 -14.51 0.21 1.66
C ALA A 112 -14.39 0.55 0.17
N TYR A 113 -14.84 -0.33 -0.72
CA TYR A 113 -14.83 -0.10 -2.15
C TYR A 113 -15.73 1.08 -2.57
N ARG A 114 -16.97 1.11 -2.07
CA ARG A 114 -17.89 2.22 -2.33
C ARG A 114 -17.28 3.56 -1.91
N ASP A 115 -16.74 3.63 -0.70
CA ASP A 115 -16.20 4.87 -0.16
C ASP A 115 -14.90 5.27 -0.86
N ALA A 116 -14.03 4.30 -1.22
CA ALA A 116 -12.84 4.57 -2.03
C ALA A 116 -13.22 5.16 -3.40
N PHE A 117 -14.24 4.63 -4.08
CA PHE A 117 -14.72 5.18 -5.35
C PHE A 117 -15.32 6.58 -5.23
N ARG A 118 -15.90 6.92 -4.07
CA ARG A 118 -16.38 8.28 -3.78
C ARG A 118 -15.22 9.23 -3.50
N VAL A 119 -14.26 8.81 -2.68
CA VAL A 119 -13.15 9.66 -2.22
C VAL A 119 -12.10 9.88 -3.31
N ARG A 120 -11.87 8.90 -4.20
CA ARG A 120 -10.83 9.00 -5.26
C ARG A 120 -10.93 10.26 -6.12
N ARG A 121 -12.11 10.86 -6.25
CA ARG A 121 -12.32 12.10 -7.01
C ARG A 121 -11.44 13.25 -6.50
N HIS A 122 -11.15 13.27 -5.19
CA HIS A 122 -10.29 14.28 -4.56
C HIS A 122 -8.82 14.14 -4.96
N TYR A 123 -8.40 12.95 -5.43
CA TYR A 123 -7.02 12.70 -5.82
C TYR A 123 -6.78 12.83 -7.32
N ARG A 124 -7.82 13.11 -8.13
CA ARG A 124 -7.70 13.09 -9.59
C ARG A 124 -6.59 14.02 -10.10
N GLU A 125 -6.44 15.18 -9.47
CA GLU A 125 -5.44 16.21 -9.84
C GLU A 125 -4.05 15.94 -9.23
N GLU A 126 -3.97 15.17 -8.15
CA GLU A 126 -2.71 14.81 -7.48
C GLU A 126 -1.98 13.63 -8.15
N ARG A 127 -2.65 12.97 -9.11
CA ARG A 127 -2.13 11.79 -9.79
C ARG A 127 -0.93 12.13 -10.68
N PRO A 128 0.04 11.20 -10.80
CA PRO A 128 1.07 11.34 -11.82
C PRO A 128 0.45 11.33 -13.21
N GLY A 129 1.05 12.09 -14.12
CA GLY A 129 0.74 12.06 -15.54
C GLY A 129 1.06 10.71 -16.20
N PRO A 130 0.56 10.45 -17.41
CA PRO A 130 0.84 9.21 -18.15
C PRO A 130 2.32 8.98 -18.46
N SER A 131 3.09 10.06 -18.61
CA SER A 131 4.53 10.06 -18.89
C SER A 131 5.40 10.05 -17.63
N ASP A 132 4.80 10.25 -16.45
CA ASP A 132 5.58 10.33 -15.22
C ASP A 132 6.13 8.95 -14.84
N PRO A 133 7.39 8.88 -14.38
CA PRO A 133 7.97 7.64 -13.91
C PRO A 133 7.15 7.12 -12.72
N THR A 134 6.74 5.85 -12.82
CA THR A 134 6.08 5.17 -11.70
C THR A 134 7.17 4.71 -10.73
N VAL A 135 7.12 5.17 -9.48
CA VAL A 135 8.00 4.60 -8.45
C VAL A 135 7.65 3.13 -8.30
N ARG A 136 8.65 2.28 -8.48
CA ARG A 136 8.55 0.83 -8.34
C ARG A 136 9.33 0.39 -7.11
N PRO A 137 8.88 -0.66 -6.42
CA PRO A 137 9.71 -1.28 -5.40
C PRO A 137 11.01 -1.79 -6.05
N PRO A 138 12.15 -1.69 -5.36
CA PRO A 138 13.43 -2.15 -5.89
C PRO A 138 13.45 -3.68 -6.12
N TYR A 139 12.58 -4.41 -5.43
CA TYR A 139 12.42 -5.85 -5.60
C TYR A 139 11.33 -6.18 -6.64
N ARG A 140 11.72 -6.90 -7.71
CA ARG A 140 10.81 -7.32 -8.80
C ARG A 140 10.13 -8.67 -8.56
N GLY A 141 10.49 -9.38 -7.49
CA GLY A 141 9.85 -10.63 -7.10
C GLY A 141 8.56 -10.43 -6.30
N LEU A 142 7.87 -11.54 -6.01
CA LEU A 142 6.68 -11.54 -5.16
C LEU A 142 7.06 -11.96 -3.74
N VAL A 143 7.24 -10.98 -2.86
CA VAL A 143 7.59 -11.22 -1.44
C VAL A 143 6.71 -12.29 -0.78
N PRO A 144 5.38 -12.34 -0.98
CA PRO A 144 4.56 -13.40 -0.39
C PRO A 144 4.91 -14.81 -0.91
N VAL A 145 5.29 -14.95 -2.18
CA VAL A 145 5.71 -16.24 -2.75
C VAL A 145 7.06 -16.64 -2.17
N ASP A 146 8.01 -15.70 -2.12
CA ASP A 146 9.33 -15.94 -1.57
C ASP A 146 9.26 -16.35 -0.09
N TYR A 147 8.41 -15.69 0.69
CA TYR A 147 8.24 -15.98 2.11
C TYR A 147 7.46 -17.29 2.36
N TYR A 148 6.24 -17.42 1.81
CA TYR A 148 5.35 -18.52 2.18
C TYR A 148 5.58 -19.80 1.39
N LEU A 149 6.05 -19.72 0.14
CA LEU A 149 6.23 -20.90 -0.73
C LEU A 149 7.69 -21.31 -0.88
N ARG A 150 8.63 -20.36 -0.82
CA ARG A 150 10.06 -20.63 -0.98
C ARG A 150 10.84 -20.60 0.34
N GLY A 151 10.18 -20.34 1.47
CA GLY A 151 10.79 -20.35 2.79
C GLY A 151 11.87 -19.30 3.00
N ARG A 152 11.81 -18.17 2.28
CA ARG A 152 12.76 -17.06 2.41
C ARG A 152 12.27 -16.08 3.48
N HIS A 153 12.85 -16.15 4.66
CA HIS A 153 12.39 -15.42 5.83
C HIS A 153 13.21 -14.16 6.13
N THR A 154 14.40 -14.04 5.54
CA THR A 154 15.28 -12.88 5.71
C THR A 154 15.55 -12.15 4.40
N PHE A 155 15.95 -10.88 4.49
CA PHE A 155 16.32 -10.09 3.32
C PHE A 155 17.50 -10.71 2.54
N ALA A 156 18.47 -11.29 3.26
CA ALA A 156 19.66 -11.91 2.68
C ALA A 156 19.35 -13.14 1.83
N GLU A 157 18.20 -13.79 2.06
CA GLU A 157 17.77 -14.98 1.31
C GLU A 157 17.06 -14.61 -0.02
N LEU A 158 16.75 -13.33 -0.24
CA LEU A 158 16.13 -12.88 -1.48
C LEU A 158 17.14 -12.90 -2.64
N PRO A 159 16.76 -13.36 -3.85
CA PRO A 159 17.69 -13.43 -4.97
C PRO A 159 18.21 -12.03 -5.34
N PRO A 160 19.53 -11.80 -5.32
CA PRO A 160 20.10 -10.50 -5.71
C PRO A 160 19.73 -10.10 -7.13
N SER A 161 19.57 -11.07 -8.03
CA SER A 161 19.13 -10.85 -9.42
C SER A 161 17.72 -10.27 -9.57
N ASN A 162 16.90 -10.33 -8.53
CA ASN A 162 15.54 -9.78 -8.53
C ASN A 162 15.50 -8.32 -8.06
N PHE A 163 16.62 -7.75 -7.62
CA PHE A 163 16.70 -6.34 -7.26
C PHE A 163 17.14 -5.50 -8.47
N GLU A 164 16.48 -4.36 -8.66
CA GLU A 164 16.98 -3.33 -9.56
C GLU A 164 18.33 -2.81 -9.03
N SER A 165 19.28 -2.61 -9.92
CA SER A 165 20.55 -1.96 -9.58
C SER A 165 20.25 -0.56 -9.05
N LEU A 166 20.48 -0.36 -7.75
CA LEU A 166 20.36 0.95 -7.11
C LEU A 166 21.49 1.83 -7.63
N GLY A 167 21.17 2.74 -8.56
CA GLY A 167 22.08 3.80 -9.02
C GLY A 167 22.34 4.87 -7.95
#